data_AF-A0A2I0WXR0-F1
#
_entry.id   AF-A0A2I0WXR0-F1
#
_cell.length_a   1.000
_cell.length_b   1.000
_cell.length_c   1.000
_cell.angle_alpha   90.00
_cell.angle_beta   90.00
_cell.angle_gamma   90.00
#
_symmetry.space_group_name_H-M   'P 1'
#
loop_
_entity.id
_entity.type
_entity.pdbx_description
1 polymer ?
#
loop_
_entity_poly.entity_id
_entity_poly.type
_entity_poly.pdbx_seq_one_letter_code
_entity_poly.pdbx_strand_id
1 'polypeptide(L)'
;MQNLPRIISYFSKKTLVQQYPFGHHSHAPIFPFFLSLSRLHFGVNSNLSMLGGRELDSVPRNFIKWVALGFSRGSKFATGFTPLQWKPLDSIIDIEKAKFQSPEDLISVWDDYHLGRGHIGTAIKAQLYHALDQRSISCRHFVIPLWRGSGYTNMFIQVQMPNMLFTGLEDYKAKGTQASPYFTVTHYTEFAESKGIVLIRGDVVLPSKLSDSEARWLLETAQTFYLNDVKYRLVERFNKETHEFEFNDVLRALEMPVL
;
A
#
# COMPACT_ATOMS: atom_id res chain seq x y z
N MET A 1 -17.19 -16.46 8.58
CA MET A 1 -15.90 -17.15 8.39
C MET A 1 -15.88 -17.97 7.08
N GLN A 2 -16.27 -17.41 5.92
CA GLN A 2 -16.44 -18.22 4.71
C GLN A 2 -15.26 -18.07 3.72
N ASN A 3 -14.79 -19.23 3.25
CA ASN A 3 -14.06 -19.51 1.98
C ASN A 3 -12.53 -19.43 1.86
N LEU A 4 -11.75 -19.22 2.91
CA LEU A 4 -10.28 -19.31 2.79
C LEU A 4 -9.77 -20.67 2.26
N PRO A 5 -10.29 -21.84 2.70
CA PRO A 5 -9.89 -23.13 2.16
C PRO A 5 -10.31 -23.35 0.69
N ARG A 6 -11.43 -22.76 0.26
CA ARG A 6 -11.89 -22.83 -1.14
C ARG A 6 -11.04 -21.97 -2.07
N ILE A 7 -10.62 -20.79 -1.62
CA ILE A 7 -9.70 -19.90 -2.35
C ILE A 7 -8.34 -20.59 -2.55
N ILE A 8 -7.80 -21.21 -1.49
CA ILE A 8 -6.56 -21.99 -1.59
C ILE A 8 -6.73 -23.17 -2.56
N SER A 9 -7.84 -23.90 -2.48
CA SER A 9 -8.15 -25.01 -3.41
C SER A 9 -8.31 -24.55 -4.86
N TYR A 10 -8.91 -23.38 -5.10
CA TYR A 10 -9.07 -22.79 -6.44
C TYR A 10 -7.70 -22.59 -7.11
N PHE A 11 -6.72 -21.98 -6.40
CA PHE A 11 -5.37 -21.80 -6.93
C PHE A 11 -4.55 -23.10 -7.00
N SER A 12 -4.92 -24.13 -6.24
CA SER A 12 -4.31 -25.46 -6.35
C SER A 12 -4.83 -26.24 -7.56
N LYS A 13 -6.04 -25.94 -8.06
CA LYS A 13 -6.69 -26.67 -9.17
C LYS A 13 -6.51 -26.00 -10.54
N LYS A 14 -6.43 -24.66 -10.61
CA LYS A 14 -6.28 -23.91 -11.87
C LYS A 14 -4.85 -23.40 -12.12
N THR A 15 -3.83 -24.03 -11.52
CA THR A 15 -2.38 -23.80 -11.69
C THR A 15 -2.00 -22.48 -12.38
N LEU A 16 -1.71 -21.43 -11.60
CA LEU A 16 -0.90 -20.32 -12.09
C LEU A 16 0.52 -20.84 -12.25
N VAL A 17 0.90 -21.12 -13.50
CA VAL A 17 2.19 -21.70 -13.86
C VAL A 17 3.31 -20.74 -13.45
N GLN A 18 4.23 -21.26 -12.65
CA GLN A 18 5.49 -20.62 -12.28
C GLN A 18 6.51 -20.82 -13.40
N GLN A 19 7.18 -19.75 -13.83
CA GLN A 19 8.50 -19.86 -14.44
C GLN A 19 9.43 -18.81 -13.82
N TYR A 20 10.44 -19.28 -13.10
CA TYR A 20 11.61 -18.51 -12.68
C TYR A 20 12.86 -19.28 -13.12
N PRO A 21 13.90 -18.56 -13.53
CA PRO A 21 15.14 -18.66 -12.80
C PRO A 21 15.67 -17.28 -12.37
N PHE A 22 16.47 -17.27 -11.31
CA PHE A 22 17.12 -16.10 -10.72
C PHE A 22 18.07 -15.41 -11.72
N GLY A 23 18.12 -14.08 -11.72
CA GLY A 23 19.24 -13.32 -12.29
C GLY A 23 18.90 -11.90 -12.77
N HIS A 24 19.49 -10.92 -12.07
CA HIS A 24 19.64 -9.49 -12.40
C HIS A 24 18.39 -8.59 -12.51
N HIS A 25 18.41 -7.54 -11.68
CA HIS A 25 17.58 -6.35 -11.82
C HIS A 25 17.76 -5.75 -13.22
N SER A 26 16.83 -6.06 -14.12
CA SER A 26 16.66 -5.36 -15.40
C SER A 26 15.35 -4.61 -15.34
N HIS A 27 15.37 -3.37 -15.85
CA HIS A 27 14.30 -2.38 -15.78
C HIS A 27 12.93 -2.98 -16.09
N ALA A 28 11.98 -2.77 -15.17
CA ALA A 28 10.58 -3.12 -15.39
C ALA A 28 10.06 -2.41 -16.65
N PRO A 29 9.27 -3.07 -17.51
CA PRO A 29 8.49 -2.35 -18.51
C PRO A 29 7.63 -1.30 -17.78
N ILE A 30 7.65 -0.07 -18.28
CA ILE A 30 6.80 1.01 -17.79
C ILE A 30 5.39 0.67 -18.27
N PHE A 31 4.68 -0.16 -17.50
CA PHE A 31 3.21 -0.19 -17.57
C PHE A 31 2.73 1.24 -17.29
N PRO A 32 1.71 1.74 -18.00
CA PRO A 32 1.28 3.13 -17.85
C PRO A 32 1.10 3.39 -16.36
N PHE A 33 1.85 4.38 -15.86
CA PHE A 33 1.66 4.90 -14.51
C PHE A 33 0.17 5.17 -14.38
N PHE A 34 -0.54 4.33 -13.61
CA PHE A 34 -1.87 4.70 -13.15
C PHE A 34 -1.69 6.07 -12.53
N LEU A 35 -2.49 7.05 -12.99
CA LEU A 35 -2.57 8.34 -12.33
C LEU A 35 -2.82 8.02 -10.86
N SER A 36 -1.78 8.23 -10.05
CA SER A 36 -1.84 8.07 -8.61
C SER A 36 -3.12 8.73 -8.15
N LEU A 37 -4.00 8.00 -7.44
CA LEU A 37 -5.17 8.60 -6.81
C LEU A 37 -4.75 9.76 -5.88
N SER A 38 -3.50 9.77 -5.43
CA SER A 38 -2.86 10.84 -4.66
C SER A 38 -2.53 12.09 -5.50
N ARG A 39 -2.40 11.99 -6.83
CA ARG A 39 -2.11 13.14 -7.73
C ARG A 39 -3.34 13.78 -8.37
N LEU A 40 -4.51 13.17 -8.28
CA LEU A 40 -5.69 13.68 -8.99
C LEU A 40 -6.36 14.92 -8.36
N HIS A 41 -5.86 15.47 -7.24
CA HIS A 41 -6.17 16.85 -6.83
C HIS A 41 -5.14 17.36 -5.83
N PHE A 42 -4.01 17.91 -6.31
CA PHE A 42 -3.28 19.05 -5.72
C PHE A 42 -2.24 19.51 -6.75
N GLY A 43 -2.70 20.21 -7.79
CA GLY A 43 -1.83 20.76 -8.82
C GLY A 43 -1.29 22.13 -8.42
N VAL A 44 0.03 22.31 -8.50
CA VAL A 44 0.64 23.64 -8.64
C VAL A 44 1.61 23.59 -9.82
N ASN A 45 1.26 24.33 -10.87
CA ASN A 45 2.17 24.73 -11.93
C ASN A 45 3.03 25.90 -11.42
N SER A 46 4.34 25.84 -11.62
CA SER A 46 5.17 27.03 -11.54
C SER A 46 6.26 26.98 -12.62
N ASN A 47 6.14 27.90 -13.57
CA ASN A 47 7.11 28.19 -14.62
C ASN A 47 8.44 28.65 -14.02
N LEU A 48 9.53 28.22 -14.65
CA LEU A 48 10.90 28.54 -14.28
C LEU A 48 11.43 29.67 -15.18
N SER A 49 11.81 30.80 -14.60
CA SER A 49 12.68 31.79 -15.23
C SER A 49 13.76 32.26 -14.24
N MET A 50 15.00 32.28 -14.74
CA MET A 50 16.26 32.60 -14.07
C MET A 50 16.31 33.97 -13.36
N LEU A 51 17.10 34.06 -12.28
CA LEU A 51 18.30 34.92 -12.15
C LEU A 51 19.00 34.66 -10.80
N GLY A 52 20.33 34.74 -10.79
CA GLY A 52 21.21 34.26 -9.72
C GLY A 52 21.54 35.26 -8.61
N GLY A 53 22.43 34.82 -7.71
CA GLY A 53 23.05 35.63 -6.65
C GLY A 53 23.10 34.87 -5.32
N ARG A 54 24.32 34.62 -4.82
CA ARG A 54 24.61 33.90 -3.55
C ARG A 54 24.32 34.78 -2.33
N GLU A 55 23.80 34.21 -1.24
CA GLU A 55 24.40 34.32 0.11
C GLU A 55 23.77 33.33 1.09
N LEU A 56 24.50 32.98 2.16
CA LEU A 56 24.14 31.96 3.16
C LEU A 56 22.80 32.25 3.82
N ASP A 57 21.83 31.37 3.62
CA ASP A 57 20.73 31.18 4.54
C ASP A 57 20.04 29.84 4.32
N SER A 58 19.39 29.36 5.38
CA SER A 58 18.49 28.20 5.46
C SER A 58 19.10 26.89 5.97
N VAL A 59 18.94 26.69 7.27
CA VAL A 59 18.38 25.41 7.75
C VAL A 59 17.24 25.04 6.80
N PRO A 60 17.23 23.83 6.18
CA PRO A 60 16.20 23.48 5.22
C PRO A 60 14.83 23.75 5.83
N ARG A 61 13.99 24.55 5.16
CA ARG A 61 12.62 24.90 5.61
C ARG A 61 11.84 23.65 6.05
N ASN A 62 12.18 22.51 5.46
CA ASN A 62 11.68 21.19 5.79
C ASN A 62 11.98 20.85 7.26
N PHE A 63 13.23 20.97 7.73
CA PHE A 63 13.67 20.66 9.11
C PHE A 63 12.80 21.34 10.19
N ILE A 64 12.32 22.57 9.93
CA ILE A 64 11.44 23.30 10.85
C ILE A 64 10.07 22.62 10.98
N LYS A 65 9.47 22.17 9.88
CA LYS A 65 8.15 21.49 9.90
C LYS A 65 8.19 20.22 10.75
N TRP A 66 9.28 19.47 10.66
CA TRP A 66 9.50 18.25 11.44
C TRP A 66 9.52 18.46 12.95
N VAL A 67 10.19 19.53 13.40
CA VAL A 67 10.29 19.87 14.83
C VAL A 67 8.95 20.36 15.37
N ALA A 68 8.20 21.10 14.56
CA ALA A 68 6.91 21.66 14.97
C ALA A 68 5.86 20.59 15.32
N LEU A 69 5.90 19.41 14.69
CA LEU A 69 4.91 18.34 14.88
C LEU A 69 5.25 17.33 15.99
N GLY A 70 6.38 17.48 16.69
CA GLY A 70 6.65 16.73 17.92
C GLY A 70 6.65 15.20 17.78
N PHE A 71 7.40 14.65 16.82
CA PHE A 71 7.47 13.21 16.62
C PHE A 71 8.13 12.46 17.80
N SER A 72 7.54 11.32 18.17
CA SER A 72 8.10 10.40 19.16
C SER A 72 9.35 9.70 18.60
N ARG A 73 10.53 10.05 19.14
CA ARG A 73 11.81 9.40 18.83
C ARG A 73 11.92 8.05 19.54
N GLY A 74 11.25 7.02 19.01
CA GLY A 74 11.30 5.66 19.56
C GLY A 74 11.20 4.53 18.54
N SER A 75 11.29 4.80 17.23
CA SER A 75 11.12 3.75 16.21
C SER A 75 12.35 2.84 16.16
N LYS A 76 12.25 1.66 16.76
CA LYS A 76 13.15 0.54 16.49
C LYS A 76 12.87 0.07 15.06
N PHE A 77 13.92 -0.02 14.24
CA PHE A 77 13.85 -0.65 12.91
C PHE A 77 13.28 -2.06 13.05
N ALA A 78 12.41 -2.47 12.12
CA ALA A 78 11.87 -3.81 12.11
C ALA A 78 12.98 -4.82 11.74
N THR A 79 13.70 -5.33 12.74
CA THR A 79 14.54 -6.53 12.61
C THR A 79 13.71 -7.75 13.00
N GLY A 80 13.31 -8.55 12.02
CA GLY A 80 12.59 -9.81 12.26
C GLY A 80 11.08 -9.67 12.51
N PHE A 81 10.38 -10.80 12.37
CA PHE A 81 8.94 -10.92 12.59
C PHE A 81 8.63 -10.79 14.09
N THR A 82 8.49 -9.55 14.55
CA THR A 82 7.69 -9.28 15.75
C THR A 82 6.23 -9.28 15.28
N PRO A 83 5.31 -10.02 15.93
CA PRO A 83 3.89 -9.93 15.61
C PRO A 83 3.51 -8.45 15.55
N LEU A 84 2.84 -8.05 14.46
CA LEU A 84 2.49 -6.66 14.15
C LEU A 84 1.93 -5.98 15.39
N GLN A 85 2.80 -5.32 16.16
CA GLN A 85 2.35 -4.55 17.30
C GLN A 85 1.72 -3.32 16.68
N TRP A 86 0.39 -3.27 16.75
CA TRP A 86 -0.36 -2.08 16.40
C TRP A 86 0.25 -0.91 17.15
N LYS A 87 0.76 0.07 16.40
CA LYS A 87 1.29 1.32 16.96
C LYS A 87 0.18 2.34 16.87
N PRO A 88 -0.38 2.82 17.98
CA PRO A 88 -1.39 3.88 17.92
C PRO A 88 -0.75 5.17 17.34
N LEU A 89 -1.57 6.03 16.73
CA LEU A 89 -1.06 7.22 16.03
C LEU A 89 -0.31 8.18 16.96
N ASP A 90 -0.77 8.33 18.20
CA ASP A 90 -0.15 9.16 19.26
C ASP A 90 1.27 8.70 19.64
N SER A 91 1.60 7.43 19.41
CA SER A 91 2.96 6.91 19.57
C SER A 91 3.89 7.33 18.42
N ILE A 92 3.36 7.88 17.34
CA ILE A 92 4.11 8.28 16.15
C ILE A 92 4.18 9.81 16.07
N ILE A 93 3.04 10.49 16.20
CA ILE A 93 2.91 11.95 16.08
C ILE A 93 2.24 12.56 17.31
N ASP A 94 2.55 13.82 17.61
CA ASP A 94 1.83 14.59 18.62
C ASP A 94 0.45 14.99 18.07
N ILE A 95 -0.59 14.25 18.47
CA ILE A 95 -1.96 14.47 17.98
C ILE A 95 -2.45 15.88 18.33
N GLU A 96 -2.12 16.40 19.51
CA GLU A 96 -2.57 17.73 19.93
C GLU A 96 -2.00 18.82 19.04
N LYS A 97 -0.72 18.73 18.65
CA LYS A 97 -0.13 19.67 17.69
C LYS A 97 -0.67 19.47 16.27
N ALA A 98 -0.89 18.22 15.86
CA ALA A 98 -1.42 17.89 14.54
C ALA A 98 -2.84 18.42 14.29
N LYS A 99 -3.66 18.58 15.34
CA LYS A 99 -5.01 19.19 15.23
C LYS A 99 -4.99 20.58 14.59
N PHE A 100 -3.93 21.36 14.82
CA PHE A 100 -3.82 22.73 14.31
C PHE A 100 -3.19 22.82 12.90
N GLN A 101 -2.72 21.71 12.34
CA GLN A 101 -2.14 21.70 10.99
C GLN A 101 -3.20 21.54 9.90
N SER A 102 -2.90 22.03 8.69
CA SER A 102 -3.72 21.73 7.51
C SER A 102 -3.63 20.24 7.14
N PRO A 103 -4.64 19.68 6.45
CA PRO A 103 -4.55 18.31 5.91
C PRO A 103 -3.31 18.12 5.03
N GLU A 104 -2.97 19.11 4.19
CA GLU A 104 -1.84 19.06 3.26
C GLU A 104 -0.50 19.03 3.99
N ASP A 105 -0.34 19.87 5.02
CA ASP A 105 0.88 19.86 5.85
C ASP A 105 1.02 18.56 6.62
N LEU A 106 -0.09 18.03 7.16
CA LEU A 106 -0.07 16.77 7.89
C LEU A 106 0.33 15.60 6.98
N ILE A 107 -0.20 15.53 5.76
CA ILE A 107 0.19 14.52 4.76
C ILE A 107 1.66 14.67 4.38
N SER A 108 2.10 15.90 4.10
CA SER A 108 3.49 16.18 3.74
C SER A 108 4.44 15.69 4.81
N VAL A 109 4.18 16.04 6.07
CA VAL A 109 5.06 15.70 7.20
C VAL A 109 4.96 14.22 7.55
N TRP A 110 3.82 13.58 7.31
CA TRP A 110 3.65 12.13 7.46
C TRP A 110 4.45 11.31 6.44
N ASP A 111 4.41 11.69 5.15
CA ASP A 111 5.18 11.05 4.08
C ASP A 111 6.68 11.21 4.35
N ASP A 112 7.09 12.46 4.60
CA ASP A 112 8.42 12.83 5.04
C ASP A 112 8.92 11.94 6.18
N TYR A 113 8.14 11.77 7.26
CA TYR A 113 8.53 10.95 8.42
C TYR A 113 8.86 9.51 8.12
N HIS A 114 8.20 8.92 7.14
CA HIS A 114 8.43 7.53 6.76
C HIS A 114 9.50 7.39 5.67
N LEU A 115 9.84 8.47 4.97
CA LEU A 115 10.86 8.48 3.93
C LEU A 115 12.21 7.95 4.45
N GLY A 116 12.74 6.94 3.76
CA GLY A 116 14.03 6.33 4.09
C GLY A 116 14.05 5.46 5.36
N ARG A 117 12.90 5.17 5.97
CA ARG A 117 12.80 4.37 7.21
C ARG A 117 12.29 2.93 7.01
N GLY A 118 12.21 2.46 5.76
CA GLY A 118 11.61 1.16 5.42
C GLY A 118 10.10 1.15 5.62
N HIS A 119 9.47 2.32 5.52
CA HIS A 119 8.05 2.53 5.70
C HIS A 119 7.48 3.33 4.54
N ILE A 120 6.21 3.10 4.23
CA ILE A 120 5.43 3.91 3.30
C ILE A 120 4.51 4.80 4.12
N GLY A 121 4.74 6.11 4.09
CA GLY A 121 3.81 7.10 4.59
C GLY A 121 2.94 7.60 3.44
N THR A 122 1.62 7.49 3.55
CA THR A 122 0.71 8.13 2.60
C THR A 122 -0.60 8.48 3.29
N ALA A 123 -1.58 9.00 2.56
CA ALA A 123 -2.90 9.29 3.06
C ALA A 123 -3.96 9.06 1.98
N ILE A 124 -5.19 8.85 2.43
CA ILE A 124 -6.36 8.74 1.56
C ILE A 124 -7.48 9.64 2.09
N LYS A 125 -8.35 10.12 1.20
CA LYS A 125 -9.57 10.84 1.62
C LYS A 125 -10.46 9.93 2.46
N ALA A 126 -11.04 10.46 3.53
CA ALA A 126 -11.93 9.73 4.44
C ALA A 126 -13.08 9.04 3.69
N GLN A 127 -13.70 9.72 2.72
CA GLN A 127 -14.77 9.14 1.90
C GLN A 127 -14.32 7.88 1.14
N LEU A 128 -13.12 7.89 0.57
CA LEU A 128 -12.57 6.73 -0.13
C LEU A 128 -12.21 5.62 0.86
N TYR A 129 -11.66 5.96 2.03
CA TYR A 129 -11.44 4.99 3.10
C TYR A 129 -12.74 4.27 3.49
N HIS A 130 -13.83 5.01 3.71
CA HIS A 130 -15.12 4.42 4.05
C HIS A 130 -15.66 3.52 2.93
N ALA A 131 -15.50 3.92 1.66
CA ALA A 131 -15.88 3.06 0.53
C ALA A 131 -15.08 1.75 0.49
N LEU A 132 -13.76 1.82 0.73
CA LEU A 132 -12.89 0.65 0.83
C LEU A 132 -13.30 -0.24 2.00
N ASP A 133 -13.53 0.35 3.18
CA ASP A 133 -13.96 -0.35 4.38
C ASP A 133 -15.27 -1.11 4.15
N GLN A 134 -16.31 -0.42 3.67
CA GLN A 134 -17.61 -1.02 3.34
C GLN A 134 -17.48 -2.20 2.37
N ARG A 135 -16.70 -2.05 1.31
CA ARG A 135 -16.46 -3.11 0.32
C ARG A 135 -15.68 -4.29 0.89
N SER A 136 -14.78 -4.03 1.83
CA SER A 136 -13.97 -5.08 2.47
C SER A 136 -14.76 -5.96 3.43
N ILE A 137 -15.86 -5.46 4.02
CA ILE A 137 -16.68 -6.22 4.99
C ILE A 137 -17.06 -7.60 4.44
N SER A 138 -17.56 -7.64 3.19
CA SER A 138 -18.00 -8.86 2.50
C SER A 138 -16.97 -9.47 1.55
N CYS A 139 -15.93 -8.71 1.19
CA CYS A 139 -14.88 -9.13 0.27
C CYS A 139 -13.51 -8.86 0.89
N ARG A 140 -13.02 -9.77 1.73
CA ARG A 140 -11.78 -9.58 2.51
C ARG A 140 -10.53 -10.06 1.81
N HIS A 141 -10.65 -10.80 0.72
CA HIS A 141 -9.52 -11.47 0.10
C HIS A 141 -9.34 -11.05 -1.34
N PHE A 142 -8.11 -10.97 -1.82
CA PHE A 142 -7.85 -10.82 -3.25
C PHE A 142 -6.45 -11.34 -3.60
N VAL A 143 -6.16 -11.45 -4.89
CA VAL A 143 -4.82 -11.76 -5.38
C VAL A 143 -4.41 -10.74 -6.42
N ILE A 144 -3.21 -10.19 -6.24
CA ILE A 144 -2.60 -9.24 -7.18
C ILE A 144 -1.29 -9.84 -7.71
N PRO A 145 -1.12 -9.95 -9.04
CA PRO A 145 0.18 -10.28 -9.62
C PRO A 145 1.15 -9.13 -9.42
N LEU A 146 2.35 -9.42 -8.94
CA LEU A 146 3.47 -8.50 -8.86
C LEU A 146 4.48 -8.88 -9.93
N TRP A 147 4.75 -7.98 -10.88
CA TRP A 147 5.67 -8.24 -11.99
C TRP A 147 7.10 -8.46 -11.51
N ARG A 148 7.79 -9.44 -12.11
CA ARG A 148 9.13 -9.90 -11.74
C ARG A 148 9.91 -10.29 -13.00
N GLY A 149 10.57 -9.32 -13.62
CA GLY A 149 11.43 -9.56 -14.78
C GLY A 149 10.65 -10.11 -15.98
N SER A 150 10.64 -11.44 -16.13
CA SER A 150 9.95 -12.18 -17.20
C SER A 150 8.63 -12.82 -16.79
N GLY A 151 8.20 -12.65 -15.53
CA GLY A 151 6.98 -13.28 -15.00
C GLY A 151 6.32 -12.46 -13.91
N TYR A 152 5.50 -13.11 -13.09
CA TYR A 152 4.87 -12.49 -11.93
C TYR A 152 4.88 -13.42 -10.72
N THR A 153 4.97 -12.82 -9.55
CA THR A 153 4.70 -13.49 -8.27
C THR A 153 3.35 -13.03 -7.76
N ASN A 154 2.51 -13.95 -7.30
CA ASN A 154 1.17 -13.61 -6.83
C ASN A 154 1.19 -13.23 -5.35
N MET A 155 0.59 -12.09 -5.03
CA MET A 155 0.42 -11.61 -3.66
C MET A 155 -1.00 -11.87 -3.22
N PHE A 156 -1.17 -12.65 -2.15
CA PHE A 156 -2.44 -12.82 -1.46
C PHE A 156 -2.67 -11.65 -0.51
N ILE A 157 -3.85 -11.04 -0.61
CA ILE A 157 -4.22 -9.85 0.15
C ILE A 157 -5.34 -10.22 1.10
N GLN A 158 -5.18 -9.83 2.36
CA GLN A 158 -6.22 -9.88 3.37
C GLN A 158 -6.55 -8.45 3.81
N VAL A 159 -7.77 -8.01 3.57
CA VAL A 159 -8.28 -6.69 3.95
C VAL A 159 -9.20 -6.88 5.15
N GLN A 160 -8.74 -6.42 6.31
CA GLN A 160 -9.49 -6.42 7.55
C GLN A 160 -9.23 -5.09 8.24
N MET A 161 -10.07 -4.10 7.92
CA MET A 161 -9.88 -2.74 8.39
C MET A 161 -9.74 -2.68 9.92
N PRO A 162 -8.81 -1.84 10.43
CA PRO A 162 -8.02 -0.85 9.68
C PRO A 162 -6.75 -1.40 8.99
N ASN A 163 -6.56 -2.72 8.94
CA ASN A 163 -5.34 -3.36 8.48
C ASN A 163 -5.47 -4.06 7.11
N MET A 164 -4.38 -4.07 6.34
CA MET A 164 -4.23 -4.94 5.17
C MET A 164 -2.94 -5.73 5.26
N LEU A 165 -2.97 -7.01 4.87
CA LEU A 165 -1.83 -7.90 4.86
C LEU A 165 -1.56 -8.37 3.43
N PHE A 166 -0.29 -8.34 3.02
CA PHE A 166 0.17 -8.79 1.72
C PHE A 166 1.18 -9.91 1.94
N THR A 167 0.82 -11.12 1.53
CA THR A 167 1.64 -12.33 1.72
C THR A 167 1.87 -12.98 0.37
N GLY A 168 3.08 -13.49 0.12
CA GLY A 168 3.30 -14.31 -1.08
C GLY A 168 2.31 -15.48 -1.12
N LEU A 169 1.58 -15.65 -2.22
CA LEU A 169 0.50 -16.65 -2.32
C LEU A 169 1.03 -18.07 -2.08
N GLU A 170 2.23 -18.39 -2.57
CA GLU A 170 2.86 -19.70 -2.36
C GLU A 170 3.25 -19.94 -0.90
N ASP A 171 3.79 -18.93 -0.22
CA ASP A 171 4.07 -19.02 1.22
C ASP A 171 2.78 -19.20 2.03
N TYR A 172 1.71 -18.52 1.62
CA TYR A 172 0.40 -18.66 2.24
C TYR A 172 -0.22 -20.05 2.00
N LYS A 173 -0.08 -20.61 0.80
CA LYS A 173 -0.51 -22.00 0.53
C LYS A 173 0.25 -23.00 1.40
N ALA A 174 1.55 -22.79 1.58
CA ALA A 174 2.41 -23.70 2.34
C ALA A 174 2.18 -23.62 3.87
N LYS A 175 1.94 -22.42 4.41
CA LYS A 175 1.93 -22.17 5.87
C LYS A 175 0.60 -21.64 6.40
N GLY A 176 -0.37 -21.35 5.54
CA GLY A 176 -1.65 -20.75 5.91
C GLY A 176 -1.47 -19.45 6.68
N THR A 177 -2.20 -19.30 7.78
CA THR A 177 -2.14 -18.13 8.66
C THR A 177 -0.80 -17.97 9.41
N GLN A 178 0.09 -18.96 9.37
CA GLN A 178 1.44 -18.87 9.93
C GLN A 178 2.45 -18.28 8.93
N ALA A 179 2.05 -18.03 7.68
CA ALA A 179 2.89 -17.32 6.72
C ALA A 179 3.08 -15.87 7.17
N SER A 180 4.34 -15.43 7.28
CA SER A 180 4.64 -14.03 7.56
C SER A 180 4.26 -13.16 6.35
N PRO A 181 3.46 -12.10 6.52
CA PRO A 181 3.23 -11.12 5.46
C PRO A 181 4.56 -10.46 5.07
N TYR A 182 4.66 -10.11 3.80
CA TYR A 182 5.80 -9.37 3.25
C TYR A 182 5.63 -7.87 3.52
N PHE A 183 4.37 -7.43 3.55
CA PHE A 183 3.99 -6.05 3.70
C PHE A 183 2.67 -5.93 4.44
N THR A 184 2.57 -4.94 5.31
CA THR A 184 1.38 -4.71 6.13
C THR A 184 1.04 -3.24 6.14
N VAL A 185 -0.25 -2.93 6.11
CA VAL A 185 -0.73 -1.55 6.03
C VAL A 185 -1.70 -1.29 7.18
N THR A 186 -1.52 -0.17 7.87
CA THR A 186 -2.41 0.32 8.92
C THR A 186 -3.00 1.66 8.50
N HIS A 187 -4.30 1.83 8.70
CA HIS A 187 -5.02 3.08 8.46
C HIS A 187 -5.37 3.75 9.79
N TYR A 188 -5.06 5.04 9.90
CA TYR A 188 -5.29 5.89 11.07
C TYR A 188 -6.40 6.90 10.79
N THR A 189 -7.54 6.71 11.44
CA THR A 189 -8.80 7.44 11.17
C THR A 189 -9.02 8.66 12.06
N GLU A 190 -8.07 8.98 12.93
CA GLU A 190 -8.17 10.05 13.94
C GLU A 190 -8.45 11.44 13.30
N PHE A 191 -8.06 11.64 12.05
CA PHE A 191 -8.30 12.88 11.30
C PHE A 191 -9.38 12.76 10.21
N ALA A 192 -10.11 11.64 10.16
CA ALA A 192 -11.10 11.39 9.13
C ALA A 192 -12.26 12.40 9.19
N GLU A 193 -12.82 12.63 10.39
CA GLU A 193 -13.93 13.56 10.59
C GLU A 193 -13.48 15.02 10.59
N SER A 194 -12.37 15.32 11.27
CA SER A 194 -11.91 16.70 11.47
C SER A 194 -11.17 17.31 10.28
N LYS A 195 -10.53 16.48 9.46
CA LYS A 195 -9.68 16.92 8.33
C LYS A 195 -9.99 16.20 7.01
N GLY A 196 -10.94 15.27 6.99
CA GLY A 196 -11.32 14.55 5.76
C GLY A 196 -10.26 13.58 5.25
N ILE A 197 -9.26 13.21 6.06
CA ILE A 197 -8.13 12.37 5.64
C ILE A 197 -7.88 11.23 6.64
N VAL A 198 -7.42 10.11 6.11
CA VAL A 198 -6.96 8.94 6.86
C VAL A 198 -5.48 8.75 6.54
N LEU A 199 -4.62 8.79 7.55
CA LEU A 199 -3.20 8.54 7.37
C LEU A 199 -2.96 7.04 7.21
N ILE A 200 -2.00 6.68 6.37
CA ILE A 200 -1.69 5.30 6.04
C ILE A 200 -0.21 5.06 6.29
N ARG A 201 0.08 4.02 7.06
CA ARG A 201 1.44 3.50 7.23
C ARG A 201 1.53 2.11 6.63
N GLY A 202 2.46 1.92 5.71
CA GLY A 202 2.89 0.63 5.23
C GLY A 202 4.23 0.23 5.85
N ASP A 203 4.33 -0.98 6.40
CA ASP A 203 5.55 -1.56 6.94
C ASP A 203 6.00 -2.74 6.05
N VAL A 204 7.18 -2.61 5.43
CA VAL A 204 7.79 -3.70 4.65
C VAL A 204 8.47 -4.66 5.63
N VAL A 205 7.82 -5.78 5.89
CA VAL A 205 8.23 -6.77 6.92
C VAL A 205 9.39 -7.64 6.41
N LEU A 206 9.39 -7.99 5.12
CA LEU A 206 10.45 -8.79 4.49
C LEU A 206 11.11 -8.03 3.32
N PRO A 207 12.06 -7.11 3.60
CA PRO A 207 12.76 -6.32 2.57
C PRO A 207 13.54 -7.16 1.55
N SER A 208 13.86 -8.42 1.88
CA SER A 208 14.49 -9.37 0.96
C SER A 208 13.53 -9.94 -0.10
N LYS A 209 12.22 -9.75 0.09
CA LYS A 209 11.16 -10.27 -0.79
C LYS A 209 10.38 -9.17 -1.50
N LEU A 210 10.39 -7.95 -0.95
CA LEU A 210 9.58 -6.86 -1.45
C LEU A 210 10.32 -5.53 -1.24
N SER A 211 10.46 -4.74 -2.30
CA SER A 211 11.01 -3.39 -2.22
C SER A 211 9.95 -2.36 -1.81
N ASP A 212 10.37 -1.17 -1.37
CA ASP A 212 9.46 -0.07 -1.04
C ASP A 212 8.60 0.39 -2.22
N SER A 213 9.13 0.35 -3.44
CA SER A 213 8.38 0.71 -4.66
C SER A 213 7.32 -0.33 -4.98
N GLU A 214 7.64 -1.61 -4.84
CA GLU A 214 6.70 -2.72 -5.04
C GLU A 214 5.60 -2.72 -3.98
N ALA A 215 5.95 -2.46 -2.72
CA ALA A 215 4.99 -2.34 -1.63
C ALA A 215 4.01 -1.17 -1.85
N ARG A 216 4.52 -0.01 -2.30
CA ARG A 216 3.67 1.14 -2.65
C ARG A 216 2.74 0.80 -3.81
N TRP A 217 3.28 0.18 -4.86
CA TRP A 217 2.48 -0.26 -6.00
C TRP A 217 1.39 -1.26 -5.58
N LEU A 218 1.68 -2.23 -4.70
CA LEU A 218 0.69 -3.17 -4.18
C LEU A 218 -0.44 -2.48 -3.40
N LEU A 219 -0.11 -1.50 -2.55
CA LEU A 219 -1.10 -0.72 -1.82
C LEU A 219 -2.02 0.04 -2.78
N GLU A 220 -1.44 0.79 -3.71
CA GLU A 220 -2.19 1.59 -4.70
C GLU A 220 -3.06 0.70 -5.59
N THR A 221 -2.53 -0.45 -6.00
CA THR A 221 -3.25 -1.41 -6.83
C THR A 221 -4.42 -2.03 -6.06
N ALA A 222 -4.21 -2.42 -4.80
CA ALA A 222 -5.27 -2.94 -3.95
C ALA A 222 -6.37 -1.88 -3.72
N GLN A 223 -6.01 -0.65 -3.39
CA GLN A 223 -6.96 0.45 -3.30
C GLN A 223 -7.73 0.65 -4.60
N THR A 224 -7.06 0.63 -5.74
CA THR A 224 -7.70 0.77 -7.06
C THR A 224 -8.72 -0.33 -7.32
N PHE A 225 -8.40 -1.59 -7.02
CA PHE A 225 -9.35 -2.70 -7.16
C PHE A 225 -10.56 -2.55 -6.24
N TYR A 226 -10.37 -2.08 -5.01
CA TYR A 226 -11.49 -1.90 -4.08
C TYR A 226 -12.30 -0.64 -4.36
N LEU A 227 -11.71 0.42 -4.92
CA LEU A 227 -12.39 1.72 -5.08
C LEU A 227 -13.00 1.92 -6.46
N ASN A 228 -12.47 1.29 -7.50
CA ASN A 228 -13.05 1.38 -8.84
C ASN A 228 -14.14 0.32 -9.06
N ASP A 229 -15.35 0.73 -9.42
CA ASP A 229 -16.51 -0.17 -9.56
C ASP A 229 -16.28 -1.32 -10.55
N VAL A 230 -15.63 -1.06 -11.68
CA VAL A 230 -15.35 -2.06 -12.70
C VAL A 230 -14.34 -3.09 -12.19
N LYS A 231 -13.26 -2.62 -11.55
CA LYS A 231 -12.24 -3.51 -10.98
C LYS A 231 -12.76 -4.25 -9.75
N TYR A 232 -13.64 -3.64 -8.96
CA TYR A 232 -14.21 -4.26 -7.76
C TYR A 232 -15.02 -5.52 -8.08
N ARG A 233 -15.63 -5.62 -9.27
CA ARG A 233 -16.29 -6.85 -9.71
C ARG A 233 -15.37 -8.07 -9.72
N LEU A 234 -14.06 -7.88 -9.93
CA LEU A 234 -13.08 -8.97 -9.83
C LEU A 234 -12.87 -9.41 -8.39
N VAL A 235 -12.79 -8.45 -7.47
CA VAL A 235 -12.69 -8.71 -6.03
C VAL A 235 -13.95 -9.40 -5.53
N GLU A 236 -15.12 -8.95 -5.97
CA GLU A 236 -16.40 -9.52 -5.59
C GLU A 236 -16.55 -10.95 -6.09
N ARG A 237 -16.29 -11.21 -7.38
CA ARG A 237 -16.26 -12.57 -7.96
C ARG A 237 -15.30 -13.47 -7.21
N PHE A 238 -14.10 -12.97 -6.88
CA PHE A 238 -13.11 -13.75 -6.14
C PHE A 238 -13.65 -14.24 -4.78
N ASN A 239 -14.35 -13.39 -4.04
CA ASN A 239 -14.84 -13.70 -2.68
C ASN A 239 -16.18 -14.45 -2.67
N LYS A 240 -17.10 -14.12 -3.58
CA LYS A 240 -18.50 -14.58 -3.57
C LYS A 240 -18.77 -15.68 -4.60
N GLU A 241 -18.12 -15.63 -5.75
CA GLU A 241 -18.37 -16.46 -6.93
C GLU A 241 -17.06 -17.12 -7.41
N THR A 242 -16.27 -17.66 -6.49
CA THR A 242 -14.87 -18.10 -6.75
C THR A 242 -14.72 -19.07 -7.94
N HIS A 243 -15.78 -19.80 -8.33
CA HIS A 243 -15.75 -20.72 -9.47
C HIS A 243 -15.77 -19.99 -10.83
N GLU A 244 -16.33 -18.78 -10.90
CA GLU A 244 -16.37 -17.92 -12.09
C GLU A 244 -15.21 -16.92 -12.15
N PHE A 245 -14.42 -16.84 -11.07
CA PHE A 245 -13.22 -16.02 -11.08
C PHE A 245 -12.23 -16.59 -12.11
N GLU A 246 -11.55 -15.69 -12.83
CA GLU A 246 -10.49 -16.03 -13.77
C GLU A 246 -9.32 -15.07 -13.55
N PHE A 247 -8.14 -15.62 -13.26
CA PHE A 247 -6.98 -14.79 -12.93
C PHE A 247 -6.50 -13.95 -14.12
N ASN A 248 -6.70 -14.44 -15.35
CA ASN A 248 -6.37 -13.71 -16.57
C ASN A 248 -7.17 -12.39 -16.70
N ASP A 249 -8.36 -12.29 -16.09
CA ASP A 249 -9.07 -11.02 -16.03
C ASP A 249 -8.32 -9.98 -15.17
N VAL A 250 -7.65 -10.42 -14.10
CA VAL A 250 -6.82 -9.54 -13.24
C VAL A 250 -5.60 -9.06 -14.02
N LEU A 251 -4.92 -9.95 -14.74
CA LEU A 251 -3.80 -9.59 -15.61
C LEU A 251 -4.23 -8.54 -16.66
N ARG A 252 -5.36 -8.77 -17.33
CA ARG A 252 -5.94 -7.80 -18.29
C ARG A 252 -6.28 -6.46 -17.64
N ALA A 253 -6.89 -6.46 -16.45
CA ALA A 253 -7.24 -5.24 -15.72
C ALA A 253 -6.02 -4.43 -15.23
N LEU A 254 -4.84 -5.03 -15.27
CA LEU A 254 -3.54 -4.44 -14.98
C LEU A 254 -2.67 -4.26 -16.22
N GLU A 255 -3.19 -4.57 -17.41
CA GLU A 255 -2.46 -4.52 -18.68
C GLU A 255 -1.18 -5.36 -18.68
N MET A 256 -1.17 -6.45 -17.90
CA MET A 256 -0.05 -7.37 -17.80
C MET A 256 -0.13 -8.47 -18.87
N PRO A 257 1.01 -8.95 -19.39
CA PRO A 257 1.03 -10.09 -20.30
C PRO A 257 0.37 -11.32 -19.68
N VAL A 258 -0.49 -11.97 -20.47
CA VAL A 258 -0.97 -13.32 -20.17
C VAL A 258 0.10 -14.27 -20.71
N LEU A 259 0.82 -14.91 -19.79
CA LEU A 259 1.90 -15.85 -20.09
C LEU A 259 1.37 -17.27 -20.24
#